data_AF-A0A1V4TVC3-F1
#
_entry.id   AF-A0A1V4TVC3-F1
#
_cell.length_a   1.000
_cell.length_b   1.000
_cell.length_c   1.000
_cell.angle_alpha   90.00
_cell.angle_beta   90.00
_cell.angle_gamma   90.00
#
_symmetry.space_group_name_H-M   'P 1'
#
loop_
_entity.id
_entity.type
_entity.pdbx_description
1 polymer ?
#
loop_
_entity_poly.entity_id
_entity_poly.type
_entity_poly.pdbx_seq_one_letter_code
_entity_poly.pdbx_strand_id
1 'polypeptide(L)'
;MSAETITTALFLITAVIAAGVLINAVYPVVYNMAGTFSSATHESDVRMRTDFKVIATAGSGSAANIWMKNIGSERIQEAEIQNGDVFFGETGNFDRIEYGDWTYQLSDTNSNNIWDSGETVKITITGVSLSSGHEYYFQFSLPNGVWRSDTFTAS
;
A
#
# COMPACT_ATOMS: atom_id res chain seq x y z
N MET A 1 26.21 9.84 -65.13
CA MET A 1 26.92 9.39 -63.90
C MET A 1 26.85 10.41 -62.76
N SER A 2 27.15 11.70 -62.96
CA SER A 2 27.20 12.69 -61.85
C SER A 2 25.85 12.97 -61.15
N ALA A 3 24.73 12.92 -61.87
CA ALA A 3 23.41 13.15 -61.26
C ALA A 3 23.01 12.02 -60.31
N GLU A 4 23.36 10.78 -60.66
CA GLU A 4 23.01 9.56 -59.93
C GLU A 4 23.78 9.44 -58.61
N THR A 5 25.05 9.86 -58.60
CA THR A 5 25.86 9.95 -57.37
C THR A 5 25.37 11.05 -56.43
N ILE A 6 24.93 12.19 -56.96
CA ILE A 6 24.38 13.29 -56.14
C ILE A 6 23.06 12.88 -55.48
N THR A 7 22.14 12.26 -56.21
CA THR A 7 20.87 11.78 -55.63
C THR A 7 21.11 10.72 -54.57
N THR A 8 22.05 9.80 -54.81
CA THR A 8 22.42 8.77 -53.83
C THR A 8 23.02 9.37 -52.56
N ALA A 9 23.88 10.37 -52.68
CA ALA A 9 24.46 11.08 -51.54
C ALA A 9 23.39 11.85 -50.72
N LEU A 10 22.44 12.50 -51.39
CA LEU A 10 21.32 13.17 -50.73
C LEU A 10 20.45 12.20 -49.93
N PHE A 11 20.11 11.03 -50.52
CA PHE A 11 19.33 10.01 -49.81
C PHE A 11 20.05 9.49 -48.57
N LEU A 12 21.37 9.25 -48.65
CA LEU A 12 22.16 8.84 -47.49
C LEU A 12 22.12 9.86 -46.34
N ILE A 13 22.28 11.14 -46.64
CA ILE A 13 22.23 12.21 -45.62
C ILE A 13 20.84 12.26 -44.98
N THR A 14 19.77 12.20 -45.79
CA THR A 14 18.40 12.20 -45.25
C THR A 14 18.12 10.99 -44.37
N ALA A 15 18.62 9.80 -44.74
CA ALA A 15 18.44 8.58 -43.95
C ALA A 15 19.12 8.68 -42.58
N VAL A 16 20.35 9.23 -42.53
CA VAL A 16 21.08 9.41 -41.27
C VAL A 16 20.40 10.44 -40.37
N ILE A 17 19.94 11.57 -40.93
CA ILE A 17 19.21 12.59 -40.17
C ILE A 17 17.89 12.01 -39.65
N ALA A 18 17.14 11.28 -40.48
CA ALA A 18 15.90 10.64 -40.09
C ALA A 18 16.11 9.63 -38.96
N ALA A 19 17.18 8.83 -39.01
CA ALA A 19 17.56 7.92 -37.93
C ALA A 19 17.87 8.68 -36.64
N GLY A 20 18.60 9.79 -36.72
CA GLY A 20 18.91 10.63 -35.56
C GLY A 20 17.66 11.25 -34.91
N VAL A 21 16.71 11.72 -35.72
CA VAL A 21 15.42 12.24 -35.22
C VAL A 21 14.60 11.13 -34.56
N LEU A 22 14.55 9.95 -35.18
CA LEU A 22 13.83 8.80 -34.64
C LEU A 22 14.40 8.37 -33.28
N ILE A 23 15.72 8.28 -33.16
CA ILE A 23 16.37 7.91 -31.89
C ILE A 23 16.03 8.93 -30.80
N ASN A 24 16.13 10.23 -31.09
CA ASN A 24 15.80 11.27 -30.12
C ASN A 24 14.32 11.26 -29.70
N ALA A 25 13.42 10.84 -30.59
CA ALA A 25 12.01 10.71 -30.28
C ALA A 25 11.70 9.45 -29.45
N VAL A 26 12.35 8.32 -29.74
CA VAL A 26 12.03 7.01 -29.15
C VAL A 26 12.75 6.78 -27.82
N TYR A 27 14.00 7.23 -27.69
CA TYR A 27 14.81 7.01 -26.49
C TYR A 27 14.14 7.46 -25.17
N PRO A 28 13.58 8.69 -25.06
CA PRO A 28 12.92 9.10 -23.83
C PRO A 28 11.69 8.25 -23.51
N VAL A 29 10.93 7.81 -24.52
CA VAL A 29 9.75 6.96 -24.33
C VAL A 29 10.12 5.61 -23.76
N VAL A 30 11.17 4.97 -24.32
CA VAL A 30 11.65 3.66 -23.85
C VAL A 30 12.19 3.76 -22.43
N TYR A 31 12.96 4.81 -22.11
CA TYR A 31 13.52 4.98 -20.78
C TYR A 31 12.43 5.22 -19.72
N ASN A 32 11.47 6.10 -20.02
CA ASN A 32 10.35 6.35 -19.12
C ASN A 32 9.51 5.09 -18.92
N MET A 33 9.25 4.32 -20.00
CA MET A 33 8.52 3.06 -19.92
C MET A 33 9.24 2.03 -19.04
N ALA A 34 10.56 1.88 -19.18
CA ALA A 34 11.35 0.98 -18.35
C ALA A 34 11.29 1.40 -16.87
N GLY A 35 11.36 2.70 -16.59
CA GLY A 35 11.20 3.26 -15.24
C GLY A 35 9.82 2.94 -14.65
N THR A 36 8.74 3.26 -15.37
CA THR A 36 7.37 2.97 -14.94
C THR A 36 7.13 1.49 -14.71
N PHE A 37 7.62 0.63 -15.61
CA PHE A 37 7.46 -0.82 -15.46
C PHE A 37 8.20 -1.35 -14.22
N SER A 38 9.41 -0.86 -13.98
CA SER A 38 10.19 -1.21 -12.78
C SER A 38 9.45 -0.79 -11.50
N SER A 39 8.97 0.46 -11.43
CA SER A 39 8.22 0.97 -10.28
C SER A 39 6.92 0.19 -10.04
N ALA A 40 6.12 -0.03 -11.08
CA ALA A 40 4.85 -0.78 -10.95
C ALA A 40 5.09 -2.24 -10.52
N THR A 41 6.18 -2.85 -11.00
CA THR A 41 6.59 -4.20 -10.57
C THR A 41 6.97 -4.20 -9.10
N HIS A 42 7.76 -3.22 -8.65
CA HIS A 42 8.17 -3.09 -7.27
C HIS A 42 6.99 -2.84 -6.32
N GLU A 43 6.08 -1.94 -6.66
CA GLU A 43 4.85 -1.69 -5.88
C GLU A 43 3.96 -2.93 -5.78
N SER A 44 3.82 -3.67 -6.89
CA SER A 44 3.05 -4.92 -6.91
C SER A 44 3.69 -5.99 -6.02
N ASP A 45 5.02 -6.12 -6.08
CA ASP A 45 5.79 -7.07 -5.29
C ASP A 45 5.73 -6.74 -3.79
N VAL A 46 5.87 -5.47 -3.41
CA VAL A 46 5.65 -4.99 -2.03
C VAL A 46 4.23 -5.34 -1.56
N ARG A 47 3.20 -5.03 -2.35
CA ARG A 47 1.80 -5.34 -2.01
C ARG A 47 1.55 -6.84 -1.85
N MET A 48 2.19 -7.68 -2.66
CA MET A 48 2.08 -9.14 -2.55
C MET A 48 2.76 -9.69 -1.30
N ARG A 49 3.86 -9.07 -0.86
CA ARG A 49 4.58 -9.47 0.36
C ARG A 49 3.99 -8.89 1.64
N THR A 50 3.25 -7.79 1.56
CA THR A 50 2.53 -7.23 2.71
C THR A 50 1.27 -8.01 2.98
N ASP A 51 1.24 -8.71 4.11
CA ASP A 51 0.05 -9.40 4.59
C ASP A 51 -0.03 -9.32 6.11
N PHE A 52 -1.22 -9.12 6.64
CA PHE A 52 -1.48 -9.14 8.06
C PHE A 52 -2.82 -9.81 8.33
N LYS A 53 -3.02 -10.24 9.57
CA LYS A 53 -4.25 -10.90 9.99
C LYS A 53 -4.71 -10.38 11.35
N VAL A 54 -6.02 -10.18 11.48
CA VAL A 54 -6.65 -9.94 12.79
C VAL A 54 -6.65 -11.27 13.55
N ILE A 55 -5.97 -11.29 14.70
CA ILE A 55 -5.78 -12.51 15.51
C ILE A 55 -6.67 -12.55 16.75
N ALA A 56 -7.08 -11.39 17.26
CA ALA A 56 -7.97 -11.27 18.39
C ALA A 56 -8.67 -9.92 18.36
N THR A 57 -9.91 -9.90 18.86
CA THR A 57 -10.75 -8.73 19.01
C THR A 57 -11.41 -8.80 20.39
N ALA A 58 -11.46 -7.66 21.08
CA ALA A 58 -12.13 -7.55 22.36
C ALA A 58 -12.76 -6.17 22.47
N GLY A 59 -14.08 -6.12 22.59
CA GLY A 59 -14.84 -4.89 22.83
C GLY A 59 -15.50 -4.95 24.20
N SER A 60 -15.27 -3.94 25.04
CA SER A 60 -15.94 -3.85 26.34
C SER A 60 -16.24 -2.40 26.69
N GLY A 61 -17.51 -2.07 26.91
CA GLY A 61 -17.96 -0.76 27.36
C GLY A 61 -17.65 0.35 26.36
N SER A 62 -16.58 1.11 26.59
CA SER A 62 -16.21 2.32 25.84
C SER A 62 -14.99 2.19 24.93
N ALA A 63 -14.41 0.98 24.81
CA ALA A 63 -13.21 0.76 24.02
C ALA A 63 -13.22 -0.59 23.29
N ALA A 64 -12.73 -0.58 22.05
CA ALA A 64 -12.44 -1.78 21.27
C ALA A 64 -10.92 -1.96 21.14
N ASN A 65 -10.44 -3.15 21.48
CA ASN A 65 -9.06 -3.56 21.33
C ASN A 65 -8.99 -4.62 20.24
N ILE A 66 -8.17 -4.38 19.23
CA ILE A 66 -7.97 -5.30 18.10
C ILE A 66 -6.48 -5.61 17.99
N TRP A 67 -6.14 -6.89 17.93
CA TRP A 67 -4.77 -7.34 17.72
C TRP A 67 -4.61 -7.86 16.31
N MET A 68 -3.61 -7.34 15.62
CA MET A 68 -3.26 -7.71 14.27
C MET A 68 -1.82 -8.21 14.24
N LYS A 69 -1.56 -9.29 13.52
CA LYS A 69 -0.22 -9.86 13.37
C LYS A 69 0.24 -9.74 11.92
N ASN A 70 1.47 -9.29 11.71
CA ASN A 70 2.08 -9.32 10.38
C ASN A 70 2.42 -10.78 10.05
N ILE A 71 1.80 -11.30 8.99
CA ILE A 71 2.00 -12.66 8.48
C ILE A 71 2.73 -12.66 7.13
N GLY A 72 2.92 -11.47 6.55
CA GLY A 72 3.68 -11.26 5.34
C GLY A 72 5.18 -11.24 5.61
N SER A 73 5.94 -11.09 4.54
CA SER A 73 7.41 -10.94 4.58
C SER A 73 7.85 -9.48 4.47
N GLU A 74 6.94 -8.58 4.13
CA GLU A 74 7.22 -7.15 4.07
C GLU A 74 7.23 -6.52 5.46
N ARG A 75 8.12 -5.54 5.64
CA ARG A 75 8.21 -4.73 6.85
C ARG A 75 7.37 -3.48 6.68
N ILE A 76 6.50 -3.19 7.65
CA ILE A 76 5.62 -2.02 7.59
C ILE A 76 6.16 -0.96 8.56
N GLN A 77 6.44 0.24 8.08
CA GLN A 77 6.97 1.31 8.95
C GLN A 77 5.88 1.82 9.89
N GLU A 78 6.26 2.31 11.07
CA GLU A 78 5.31 2.90 12.02
C GLU A 78 4.48 4.05 11.41
N ALA A 79 5.10 4.88 10.55
CA ALA A 79 4.40 5.95 9.84
C ALA A 79 3.31 5.41 8.88
N GLU A 80 3.47 4.21 8.32
CA GLU A 80 2.46 3.59 7.46
C GLU A 80 1.27 3.07 8.28
N ILE A 81 1.50 2.69 9.53
CA ILE A 81 0.43 2.33 10.47
C ILE A 81 -0.38 3.58 10.80
N GLN A 82 0.28 4.70 11.12
CA GLN A 82 -0.37 5.98 11.43
C GLN A 82 -1.18 6.56 10.26
N ASN A 83 -0.66 6.40 9.04
CA ASN A 83 -1.36 6.82 7.82
C ASN A 83 -2.41 5.80 7.35
N GLY A 84 -2.61 4.71 8.08
CA GLY A 84 -3.64 3.72 7.80
C GLY A 84 -5.04 4.23 8.13
N ASP A 85 -6.03 3.68 7.43
CA ASP A 85 -7.43 3.97 7.67
C ASP A 85 -8.06 2.86 8.52
N VAL A 86 -8.71 3.27 9.61
CA VAL A 86 -9.52 2.38 10.46
C VAL A 86 -11.00 2.69 10.21
N PHE A 87 -11.77 1.66 9.87
CA PHE A 87 -13.22 1.72 9.84
C PHE A 87 -13.78 0.85 10.96
N PHE A 88 -14.71 1.40 11.71
CA PHE A 88 -15.32 0.70 12.83
C PHE A 88 -16.76 1.14 13.06
N GLY A 89 -17.60 0.19 13.47
CA GLY A 89 -18.98 0.46 13.87
C GLY A 89 -19.82 -0.80 13.92
N GLU A 90 -21.13 -0.65 14.10
CA GLU A 90 -22.07 -1.77 14.08
C GLU A 90 -22.16 -2.34 12.66
N THR A 91 -22.43 -3.63 12.50
CA THR A 91 -22.59 -4.25 11.18
C THR A 91 -23.68 -3.52 10.37
N GLY A 92 -23.27 -2.84 9.29
CA GLY A 92 -24.15 -2.03 8.44
C GLY A 92 -24.19 -0.53 8.77
N ASN A 93 -23.58 -0.10 9.88
CA ASN A 93 -23.43 1.29 10.27
C ASN A 93 -22.03 1.54 10.88
N PHE A 94 -21.03 1.66 10.00
CA PHE A 94 -19.65 1.94 10.37
C PHE A 94 -19.16 3.23 9.71
N ASP A 95 -18.22 3.89 10.37
CA ASP A 95 -17.58 5.11 9.86
C ASP A 95 -16.06 4.99 9.96
N ARG A 96 -15.36 5.86 9.23
CA ARG A 96 -13.91 6.02 9.33
C ARG A 96 -13.59 6.74 10.64
N ILE A 97 -12.68 6.17 11.42
CA ILE A 97 -12.19 6.77 12.66
C ILE A 97 -10.85 7.45 12.38
N GLU A 98 -10.75 8.73 12.71
CA GLU A 98 -9.52 9.49 12.55
C GLU A 98 -8.46 9.07 13.56
N TYR A 99 -7.19 9.16 13.15
CA TYR A 99 -6.06 8.91 14.04
C TYR A 99 -6.07 9.93 15.18
N GLY A 100 -6.13 9.45 16.42
CA GLY A 100 -6.39 10.25 17.61
C GLY A 100 -7.56 9.70 18.43
N ASP A 101 -8.66 9.35 17.77
CA ASP A 101 -9.78 8.62 18.38
C ASP A 101 -9.47 7.11 18.47
N TRP A 102 -8.61 6.63 17.59
CA TRP A 102 -7.89 5.37 17.73
C TRP A 102 -6.39 5.59 17.90
N THR A 103 -5.76 4.67 18.61
CA THR A 103 -4.31 4.62 18.87
C THR A 103 -3.78 3.21 18.58
N TYR A 104 -2.47 3.08 18.34
CA TYR A 104 -1.82 1.78 18.20
C TYR A 104 -0.72 1.60 19.25
N GLN A 105 -0.42 0.33 19.51
CA GLN A 105 0.74 -0.09 20.28
C GLN A 105 1.41 -1.25 19.54
N LEU A 106 2.63 -1.03 19.06
CA LEU A 106 3.44 -2.06 18.44
C LEU A 106 4.11 -2.91 19.54
N SER A 107 3.93 -4.22 19.49
CA SER A 107 4.70 -5.17 20.30
C SER A 107 6.00 -5.48 19.56
N ASP A 108 6.89 -4.49 19.58
CA ASP A 108 8.19 -4.53 18.94
C ASP A 108 9.15 -5.43 19.73
N THR A 109 9.70 -6.44 19.06
CA THR A 109 10.63 -7.40 19.66
C THR A 109 12.07 -6.93 19.58
N ASN A 110 12.39 -6.02 18.67
CA ASN A 110 13.76 -5.60 18.34
C ASN A 110 14.01 -4.08 18.51
N SER A 111 12.99 -3.33 18.95
CA SER A 111 13.00 -1.89 19.23
C SER A 111 13.38 -1.02 18.02
N ASN A 112 13.01 -1.43 16.81
CA ASN A 112 13.26 -0.69 15.57
C ASN A 112 12.09 0.21 15.12
N ASN A 113 10.95 0.20 15.82
CA ASN A 113 9.71 0.90 15.43
C ASN A 113 9.20 0.52 14.02
N ILE A 114 9.39 -0.73 13.63
CA ILE A 114 8.94 -1.29 12.36
C ILE A 114 8.14 -2.53 12.68
N TRP A 115 6.97 -2.68 12.07
CA TRP A 115 6.15 -3.87 12.24
C TRP A 115 6.70 -4.99 11.36
N ASP A 116 7.60 -5.78 11.94
CA ASP A 116 8.27 -6.90 11.30
C ASP A 116 7.35 -8.14 11.19
N SER A 117 7.73 -9.05 10.30
CA SER A 117 7.04 -10.34 10.15
C SER A 117 7.01 -11.09 11.49
N GLY A 118 5.82 -11.50 11.92
CA GLY A 118 5.62 -12.20 13.18
C GLY A 118 5.36 -11.30 14.38
N GLU A 119 5.46 -9.99 14.25
CA GLU A 119 5.12 -9.04 15.31
C GLU A 119 3.65 -8.69 15.33
N THR A 120 3.18 -8.12 16.45
CA THR A 120 1.76 -7.82 16.69
C THR A 120 1.56 -6.33 16.96
N VAL A 121 0.59 -5.74 16.29
CA VAL A 121 0.09 -4.39 16.54
C VAL A 121 -1.26 -4.50 17.25
N LYS A 122 -1.41 -3.76 18.34
CA LYS A 122 -2.68 -3.58 19.03
C LYS A 122 -3.28 -2.23 18.65
N ILE A 123 -4.46 -2.23 18.05
CA ILE A 123 -5.28 -1.04 17.82
C ILE A 123 -6.25 -0.89 18.98
N THR A 124 -6.33 0.31 19.54
CA THR A 124 -7.27 0.68 20.59
C THR A 124 -8.14 1.82 20.10
N ILE A 125 -9.43 1.56 19.92
CA ILE A 125 -10.43 2.55 19.54
C ILE A 125 -11.12 3.02 20.81
N THR A 126 -11.16 4.33 21.03
CA THR A 126 -11.77 4.97 22.20
C THR A 126 -12.99 5.81 21.79
N GLY A 127 -13.85 6.14 22.75
CA GLY A 127 -15.01 7.01 22.48
C GLY A 127 -16.20 6.31 21.78
N VAL A 128 -16.16 4.99 21.67
CA VAL A 128 -17.23 4.18 21.07
C VAL A 128 -18.09 3.54 22.15
N SER A 129 -19.42 3.52 22.01
CA SER A 129 -20.31 2.81 22.94
C SER A 129 -20.64 1.41 22.41
N LEU A 130 -20.06 0.39 23.02
CA LEU A 130 -20.26 -1.01 22.62
C LEU A 130 -21.37 -1.63 23.45
N SER A 131 -22.43 -2.07 22.78
CA SER A 131 -23.53 -2.81 23.37
C SER A 131 -23.23 -4.30 23.33
N SER A 132 -23.24 -4.95 24.50
CA SER A 132 -23.04 -6.40 24.59
C SER A 132 -24.08 -7.13 23.74
N GLY A 133 -23.64 -8.12 22.96
CA GLY A 133 -24.50 -8.91 22.07
C GLY A 133 -24.72 -8.34 20.67
N HIS A 134 -24.21 -7.14 20.37
CA HIS A 134 -24.21 -6.59 19.00
C HIS A 134 -22.94 -6.99 18.24
N GLU A 135 -23.06 -7.18 16.93
CA GLU A 135 -21.94 -7.45 16.03
C GLU A 135 -21.35 -6.13 15.51
N TYR A 136 -20.04 -6.02 15.63
CA TYR A 136 -19.26 -4.87 15.19
C TYR A 136 -18.35 -5.28 14.03
N TYR A 137 -18.25 -4.40 13.05
CA TYR A 137 -17.34 -4.51 11.92
C TYR A 137 -16.08 -3.70 12.21
N PHE A 138 -14.92 -4.30 11.96
CA PHE A 138 -13.64 -3.63 11.97
C PHE A 138 -12.94 -3.86 10.63
N GLN A 139 -12.36 -2.80 10.08
CA GLN A 139 -11.46 -2.91 8.94
C GLN A 139 -10.27 -1.97 9.12
N PHE A 140 -9.09 -2.49 8.80
CA PHE A 140 -7.86 -1.73 8.74
C PHE A 140 -7.29 -1.77 7.32
N SER A 141 -6.95 -0.60 6.78
CA SER A 141 -6.34 -0.45 5.46
C SER A 141 -5.01 0.28 5.57
N LEU A 142 -3.97 -0.30 4.98
CA LEU A 142 -2.66 0.33 4.86
C LEU A 142 -2.60 1.25 3.62
N PRO A 143 -1.69 2.24 3.60
CA PRO A 143 -1.50 3.14 2.45
C PRO A 143 -1.14 2.43 1.14
N ASN A 144 -0.54 1.23 1.22
CA ASN A 144 -0.22 0.38 0.07
C ASN A 144 -1.45 -0.34 -0.53
N GLY A 145 -2.65 -0.12 0.01
CA GLY A 145 -3.90 -0.70 -0.47
C GLY A 145 -4.13 -2.15 -0.04
N VAL A 146 -3.35 -2.69 0.91
CA VAL A 146 -3.66 -3.94 1.59
C VAL A 146 -4.57 -3.64 2.77
N TRP A 147 -5.70 -4.34 2.85
CA TRP A 147 -6.67 -4.18 3.91
C TRP A 147 -7.14 -5.52 4.44
N ARG A 148 -7.59 -5.54 5.69
CA ARG A 148 -8.22 -6.69 6.33
C ARG A 148 -9.40 -6.23 7.14
N SER A 149 -10.44 -7.05 7.13
CA SER A 149 -11.65 -6.83 7.89
C SER A 149 -11.93 -8.04 8.78
N ASP A 150 -12.63 -7.79 9.88
CA ASP A 150 -13.13 -8.82 10.78
C ASP A 150 -14.44 -8.36 11.40
N THR A 151 -15.31 -9.30 11.76
CA THR A 151 -16.52 -9.01 12.55
C THR A 151 -16.44 -9.71 13.90
N PHE A 152 -16.86 -9.02 14.96
CA PHE A 152 -16.86 -9.60 16.29
C PHE A 152 -18.05 -9.10 17.10
N THR A 153 -18.51 -9.94 18.04
CA THR A 153 -19.56 -9.57 18.97
C THR A 153 -18.96 -8.92 20.21
N ALA A 154 -19.44 -7.75 20.60
CA ALA A 154 -19.03 -7.13 21.86
C ALA A 154 -19.57 -7.95 23.04
N SER A 155 -18.72 -8.14 24.05
CA SER A 155 -19.02 -8.90 25.27
C SER A 155 -19.29 -7.99 26.46
#